data_AF-A0A1J3CHR2-F1
#
_entry.id   AF-A0A1J3CHR2-F1
#
_cell.length_a   1.000
_cell.length_b   1.000
_cell.length_c   1.000
_cell.angle_alpha   90.00
_cell.angle_beta   90.00
_cell.angle_gamma   90.00
#
_symmetry.space_group_name_H-M   'P 1'
#
loop_
_entity.id
_entity.type
_entity.pdbx_description
1 polymer ?
#
loop_
_entity_poly.entity_id
_entity_poly.type
_entity_poly.pdbx_seq_one_letter_code
_entity_poly.pdbx_strand_id
1 'polypeptide(L)'
;IWTKILALNKSCQVDLAKDGGHKYFITFLDSSDAFPEQRAMAAFVLAVIVDGYKLGKESCLKANLIGVCLGHLEAPQLCEQPAEPL
;
A
#
# COMPACT_ATOMS: atom_id res chain seq x y z
N ILE A 1 4.84 -10.07 4.23
CA ILE A 1 3.91 -11.18 4.56
C ILE A 1 2.54 -10.95 3.92
N TRP A 2 1.86 -9.85 4.26
CA TRP A 2 0.51 -9.54 3.76
C TRP A 2 0.34 -9.56 2.23
N THR A 3 1.33 -9.10 1.47
CA THR A 3 1.34 -9.22 0.00
C THR A 3 1.11 -10.66 -0.45
N LYS A 4 1.83 -11.63 0.13
CA LYS A 4 1.69 -13.05 -0.21
C LYS A 4 0.33 -13.62 0.22
N ILE A 5 -0.14 -13.25 1.42
CA ILE A 5 -1.45 -13.70 1.94
C ILE A 5 -2.57 -13.20 1.02
N LEU A 6 -2.57 -11.91 0.68
CA LEU A 6 -3.62 -11.30 -0.14
C LEU A 6 -3.56 -11.72 -1.60
N ALA A 7 -2.38 -12.02 -2.13
CA ALA A 7 -2.23 -12.62 -3.45
C ALA A 7 -2.87 -14.02 -3.54
N LEU A 8 -2.82 -14.78 -2.45
CA LEU A 8 -3.44 -16.11 -2.37
C LEU A 8 -4.93 -16.06 -2.01
N ASN A 9 -5.29 -15.23 -1.03
CA ASN A 9 -6.65 -15.13 -0.50
C ASN A 9 -7.04 -13.66 -0.27
N LYS A 10 -7.73 -13.10 -1.26
CA LYS A 10 -8.27 -11.74 -1.21
C LYS A 10 -9.27 -11.52 -0.07
N SER A 11 -9.97 -12.55 0.42
CA SER A 11 -11.00 -12.36 1.46
C SER A 11 -10.45 -11.81 2.78
N CYS A 12 -9.15 -12.01 3.06
CA CYS A 12 -8.45 -11.41 4.20
C CYS A 12 -8.41 -9.87 4.16
N GLN A 13 -8.82 -9.23 3.06
CA GLN A 13 -9.01 -7.77 2.99
C GLN A 13 -9.99 -7.25 4.05
N VAL A 14 -10.97 -8.09 4.44
CA VAL A 14 -12.03 -7.73 5.38
C VAL A 14 -11.43 -7.49 6.76
N ASP A 15 -10.57 -8.39 7.22
CA ASP A 15 -9.93 -8.32 8.54
C ASP A 15 -8.99 -7.11 8.61
N LEU A 16 -8.17 -6.91 7.56
CA LEU A 16 -7.28 -5.76 7.46
C LEU A 16 -8.01 -4.40 7.50
N ALA A 17 -9.14 -4.27 6.81
CA ALA A 17 -9.87 -3.02 6.81
C ALA A 17 -10.56 -2.76 8.15
N LYS A 18 -11.18 -3.79 8.75
CA LYS A 18 -11.90 -3.69 10.02
C LYS A 18 -10.98 -3.35 11.18
N ASP A 19 -9.81 -3.98 11.24
CA ASP A 19 -8.85 -3.80 12.34
C ASP A 19 -7.93 -2.59 12.13
N GLY A 20 -8.19 -1.77 11.10
CA GLY A 20 -7.41 -0.56 10.85
C GLY A 20 -6.04 -0.80 10.21
N GLY A 21 -5.73 -2.02 9.76
CA GLY A 21 -4.46 -2.40 9.15
C GLY A 21 -4.12 -1.62 7.88
N HIS A 22 -5.12 -1.10 7.14
CA HIS A 22 -4.90 -0.20 6.00
C HIS A 22 -4.04 1.02 6.35
N LYS A 23 -4.13 1.55 7.57
CA LYS A 23 -3.34 2.72 8.01
C LYS A 23 -1.84 2.43 8.00
N TYR A 24 -1.44 1.23 8.43
CA TYR A 24 -0.05 0.81 8.40
C TYR A 24 0.52 0.86 6.99
N PHE A 25 -0.20 0.32 6.01
CA PHE A 25 0.27 0.29 4.62
C PHE A 25 0.27 1.66 3.97
N ILE A 26 -0.63 2.58 4.37
CA ILE A 26 -0.61 3.97 3.90
C ILE A 26 0.61 4.69 4.45
N THR A 27 0.86 4.62 5.77
CA THR A 27 2.05 5.21 6.38
C THR A 27 3.34 4.61 5.83
N PHE A 28 3.35 3.30 5.55
CA PHE A 28 4.51 2.63 4.95
C PHE A 28 4.74 3.07 3.50
N LEU A 29 3.67 3.27 2.72
CA LEU A 29 3.76 3.77 1.35
C LEU A 29 4.41 5.17 1.32
N ASP A 30 4.01 6.05 2.24
CA ASP A 30 4.50 7.42 2.40
C ASP A 30 5.87 7.53 3.12
N SER A 31 6.45 6.41 3.55
CA SER A 31 7.72 6.40 4.29
C SER A 31 8.91 6.68 3.36
N SER A 32 9.80 7.59 3.78
CA SER A 32 11.09 7.85 3.12
C SER A 32 12.01 6.64 3.13
N ASP A 33 11.86 5.76 4.11
CA ASP A 33 12.79 4.66 4.38
C ASP A 33 12.40 3.38 3.61
N ALA A 34 11.22 3.35 2.99
CA ALA A 34 10.75 2.19 2.24
C ALA A 34 11.40 2.14 0.85
N PHE A 35 11.99 1.01 0.49
CA PHE A 35 12.51 0.80 -0.87
C PHE A 35 11.38 0.77 -1.91
N PRO A 36 11.63 1.14 -3.19
CA PRO A 36 10.62 1.13 -4.25
C PRO A 36 9.83 -0.18 -4.36
N GLU A 37 10.51 -1.32 -4.24
CA GLU A 37 9.90 -2.66 -4.30
C GLU A 37 8.95 -2.90 -3.11
N GLN A 38 9.33 -2.40 -1.93
CA GLN A 38 8.50 -2.47 -0.73
C GLN A 38 7.28 -1.54 -0.83
N ARG A 39 7.45 -0.36 -1.40
CA ARG A 39 6.33 0.55 -1.70
C ARG A 39 5.37 -0.07 -2.72
N ALA A 40 5.87 -0.74 -3.76
CA ALA A 40 5.03 -1.48 -4.70
C ALA A 40 4.24 -2.59 -4.00
N MET A 41 4.86 -3.34 -3.08
CA MET A 41 4.17 -4.33 -2.25
C MET A 41 3.09 -3.72 -1.35
N ALA A 42 3.31 -2.52 -0.78
CA ALA A 42 2.32 -1.82 0.03
C ALA A 42 1.15 -1.28 -0.82
N ALA A 43 1.45 -0.69 -1.98
CA ALA A 43 0.45 -0.26 -2.95
C ALA A 43 -0.42 -1.43 -3.43
N PHE A 44 0.18 -2.60 -3.68
CA PHE A 44 -0.56 -3.82 -3.99
C PHE A 44 -1.52 -4.21 -2.86
N VAL A 45 -1.06 -4.23 -1.60
CA VAL A 45 -1.92 -4.56 -0.46
C VAL A 45 -3.10 -3.60 -0.36
N LEU A 46 -2.86 -2.29 -0.52
CA LEU A 46 -3.90 -1.26 -0.50
C LEU A 46 -4.88 -1.41 -1.66
N ALA A 47 -4.40 -1.72 -2.86
CA ALA A 47 -5.23 -2.00 -4.02
C ALA A 47 -6.15 -3.20 -3.75
N VAL A 48 -5.64 -4.27 -3.16
CA VAL A 48 -6.47 -5.42 -2.76
C VAL A 48 -7.49 -5.00 -1.71
N ILE A 49 -7.13 -4.22 -0.68
CA ILE A 49 -8.07 -3.77 0.37
C ILE A 49 -9.29 -3.02 -0.20
N VAL A 50 -9.10 -2.21 -1.24
CA VAL A 50 -10.17 -1.40 -1.84
C VAL A 50 -10.95 -2.13 -2.94
N ASP A 51 -10.48 -3.30 -3.38
CA ASP A 51 -11.01 -3.99 -4.55
C ASP A 51 -12.36 -4.68 -4.25
N GLY A 52 -13.44 -4.08 -4.77
CA GLY A 52 -14.80 -4.58 -4.59
C GLY A 52 -15.33 -4.48 -3.15
N TYR A 53 -14.63 -3.78 -2.24
CA TYR A 53 -14.99 -3.73 -0.83
C TYR A 53 -15.26 -2.30 -0.33
N LYS A 54 -16.53 -1.99 -0.04
CA LYS A 54 -17.00 -0.63 0.32
C LYS A 54 -16.32 -0.08 1.58
N LEU A 55 -16.24 -0.88 2.66
CA LEU A 55 -15.61 -0.43 3.90
C LEU A 55 -14.12 -0.15 3.70
N GLY A 56 -13.41 -1.00 2.94
CA GLY A 56 -12.01 -0.76 2.57
C GLY A 56 -11.82 0.55 1.83
N LYS A 57 -12.67 0.85 0.83
CA LYS A 57 -12.66 2.12 0.10
C LYS A 57 -12.86 3.33 1.03
N GLU A 58 -13.89 3.31 1.87
CA GLU A 58 -14.19 4.42 2.78
C GLU A 58 -13.08 4.64 3.81
N SER A 59 -12.52 3.55 4.35
CA SER A 59 -11.41 3.60 5.31
C SER A 59 -10.13 4.16 4.69
N CYS A 60 -9.74 3.68 3.50
CA CYS A 60 -8.59 4.20 2.78
C CYS A 60 -8.77 5.66 2.33
N LEU A 61 -9.98 6.04 1.92
CA LEU A 61 -10.30 7.43 1.57
C LEU A 61 -10.15 8.36 2.79
N LYS A 62 -10.71 7.99 3.94
CA LYS A 62 -10.58 8.74 5.19
C LYS A 62 -9.12 8.86 5.67
N ALA A 63 -8.29 7.88 5.33
CA ALA A 63 -6.87 7.87 5.63
C ALA A 63 -5.99 8.55 4.55
N ASN A 64 -6.59 9.31 3.63
CA ASN A 64 -5.89 10.09 2.59
C ASN A 64 -5.06 9.25 1.60
N LEU A 65 -5.47 8.01 1.28
CA LEU A 65 -4.77 7.19 0.29
C LEU A 65 -4.61 7.88 -1.07
N ILE A 66 -5.61 8.65 -1.52
CA ILE A 66 -5.57 9.35 -2.81
C ILE A 66 -4.43 10.38 -2.82
N GLY A 67 -4.33 11.20 -1.77
CA GLY A 67 -3.27 12.22 -1.65
C GLY A 67 -1.88 11.61 -1.64
N VAL A 68 -1.68 10.53 -0.88
CA VAL A 68 -0.41 9.79 -0.83
C VAL A 68 -0.03 9.26 -2.22
N CYS A 69 -0.96 8.58 -2.91
CA CYS A 69 -0.69 8.06 -4.26
C CYS A 69 -0.34 9.18 -5.26
N LEU A 70 -1.05 10.31 -5.23
CA LEU A 70 -0.76 11.44 -6.12
C LEU A 70 0.61 12.07 -5.84
N GLY A 71 1.00 12.20 -4.56
CA GLY A 71 2.32 12.70 -4.19
C GLY A 71 3.47 11.88 -4.78
N HIS A 72 3.32 10.56 -4.87
CA HIS A 72 4.31 9.68 -5.51
C HIS A 72 4.31 9.73 -7.04
N LEU A 73 3.22 10.15 -7.69
CA LEU A 73 3.15 10.31 -9.14
C LEU A 73 3.75 11.64 -9.61
N GLU A 74 3.63 12.68 -8.78
CA GLU A 74 4.18 14.02 -9.06
C GLU A 74 5.68 14.12 -8.72
N ALA A 75 6.18 13.26 -7.82
CA ALA A 75 7.60 13.18 -7.53
C ALA A 75 8.39 12.74 -8.78
N PRO A 76 9.44 13.48 -9.19
CA PRO A 76 10.35 13.02 -10.23
C PRO A 76 10.89 11.66 -9.79
N GLN A 77 10.72 10.64 -10.63
CA GLN A 77 11.21 9.29 -10.38
C GLN A 77 12.75 9.34 -10.36
N LEU A 78 13.35 9.66 -9.21
CA LEU A 78 14.77 9.40 -8.98
C LEU A 78 14.90 7.89 -8.81
N CYS A 79 14.94 7.20 -9.94
CA CYS A 79 15.48 5.86 -10.05
C CYS A 79 16.98 5.90 -9.75
N GLU A 80 17.37 6.21 -8.51
CA GLU A 80 18.65 5.74 -8.00
C GLU A 80 18.41 4.32 -7.52
N GLN A 81 18.72 3.35 -8.37
CA GLN A 81 18.87 1.97 -7.95
C GLN A 81 20.05 1.92 -6.96
N PRO A 82 19.86 1.52 -5.68
CA PRO A 82 20.98 1.06 -4.90
C PRO A 82 21.45 -0.26 -5.53
N ALA A 83 22.73 -0.35 -5.86
CA ALA A 83 23.32 -1.59 -6.37
C ALA A 83 22.99 -2.75 -5.42
N GLU A 84 22.47 -3.84 -6.00
CA GLU A 84 22.20 -5.11 -5.34
C GLU A 84 23.49 -5.61 -4.64
N PRO A 85 23.52 -5.81 -3.31
CA PRO A 85 24.63 -6.50 -2.68
C PRO A 85 24.48 -8.00 -2.95
N LEU A 86 25.45 -8.55 -3.69
CA LEU A 86 25.72 -9.99 -3.85
C LEU A 86 25.86 -10.72 -2.51
#